data_AF-A0A972TY96-F1
#
_entry.id   AF-A0A972TY96-F1
#
_cell.length_a   1.000
_cell.length_b   1.000
_cell.length_c   1.000
_cell.angle_alpha   90.00
_cell.angle_beta   90.00
_cell.angle_gamma   90.00
#
_symmetry.space_group_name_H-M   'P 1'
#
loop_
_entity.id
_entity.type
_entity.pdbx_description
1 polymer ?
#
loop_
_entity_poly.entity_id
_entity_poly.type
_entity_poly.pdbx_seq_one_letter_code
_entity_poly.pdbx_strand_id
1 'polypeptide(L)'
;MKTIGLIGGMSWESTLEYYRIINESIKERLGGLHSARIVMYSVEFAEIERLQRSGQWNELTDLMTDAAQRVERGGADFVLICTNTMHLVAGEVEKNINIPLLHIANATAVVIKERGIARAGLLGTKFTME
;
A
#
# COMPACT_ATOMS: atom_id res chain seq x y z
N MET A 1 19.83 2.50 1.59
CA MET A 1 18.41 2.48 1.15
C MET A 1 17.79 1.20 1.65
N LYS A 2 16.66 1.32 2.36
CA LYS A 2 15.82 0.18 2.75
C LYS A 2 15.08 -0.39 1.53
N THR A 3 14.75 -1.68 1.56
CA THR A 3 13.91 -2.36 0.57
C THR A 3 12.44 -2.18 0.92
N ILE A 4 11.62 -1.69 0.00
CA ILE A 4 10.17 -1.55 0.21
C ILE A 4 9.42 -2.79 -0.30
N GLY A 5 8.47 -3.28 0.49
CA GLY A 5 7.48 -4.26 0.10
C GLY A 5 6.22 -3.58 -0.44
N LEU A 6 5.83 -3.85 -1.68
CA LEU A 6 4.61 -3.34 -2.28
C LEU A 6 3.58 -4.45 -2.42
N ILE A 7 2.39 -4.25 -1.85
CA ILE A 7 1.22 -5.10 -2.13
C ILE A 7 0.33 -4.34 -3.11
N GLY A 8 0.41 -4.73 -4.37
CA GLY A 8 -0.26 -4.07 -5.49
C GLY A 8 -1.29 -4.94 -6.17
N GLY A 9 -1.72 -4.53 -7.37
CA GLY A 9 -2.73 -5.23 -8.15
C GLY A 9 -4.17 -4.86 -7.81
N MET A 10 -4.42 -3.74 -7.11
CA MET A 10 -5.78 -3.32 -6.69
C MET A 10 -6.15 -1.88 -7.11
N SER A 11 -6.01 -1.51 -8.38
CA SER A 11 -5.69 -2.36 -9.54
C SER A 11 -4.19 -2.32 -9.90
N TRP A 12 -3.79 -3.05 -10.94
CA TRP A 12 -2.39 -3.06 -11.39
C TRP A 12 -2.00 -1.72 -12.04
N GLU A 13 -2.96 -1.03 -12.67
CA GLU A 13 -2.76 0.29 -13.28
C GLU A 13 -2.29 1.32 -12.25
N SER A 14 -2.87 1.33 -11.05
CA SER A 14 -2.43 2.24 -9.97
C SER A 14 -1.08 1.83 -9.38
N THR A 15 -0.78 0.53 -9.36
CA THR A 15 0.49 -0.02 -8.85
C THR A 15 1.68 0.42 -9.71
N LEU A 16 1.48 0.54 -11.02
CA LEU A 16 2.48 1.07 -11.95
C LEU A 16 2.98 2.45 -11.51
N GLU A 17 2.08 3.32 -11.06
CA GLU A 17 2.42 4.67 -10.60
C GLU A 17 3.23 4.66 -9.31
N TYR A 18 2.92 3.78 -8.36
CA TYR A 18 3.77 3.60 -7.16
C TYR A 18 5.19 3.23 -7.55
N TYR A 19 5.35 2.21 -8.40
CA TYR A 19 6.67 1.77 -8.85
C TYR A 19 7.44 2.90 -9.56
N ARG A 20 6.77 3.61 -10.47
CA ARG A 20 7.36 4.72 -11.25
C ARG A 20 7.83 5.84 -10.34
N ILE A 21 6.95 6.38 -9.49
CA ILE A 21 7.22 7.52 -8.61
C ILE A 21 8.34 7.19 -7.61
N ILE A 22 8.34 5.98 -7.03
CA ILE A 22 9.38 5.55 -6.09
C ILE A 22 10.75 5.52 -6.77
N ASN A 23 10.86 4.95 -7.98
CA ASN A 23 12.11 4.90 -8.71
C ASN A 23 12.59 6.28 -9.16
N GLU A 24 11.70 7.12 -9.68
CA GLU A 24 12.00 8.50 -10.04
C GLU A 24 12.51 9.29 -8.82
N SER A 25 11.84 9.17 -7.68
CA SER A 25 12.24 9.85 -6.44
C SER A 25 13.63 9.43 -5.95
N ILE A 26 13.99 8.15 -6.10
CA ILE A 26 15.33 7.65 -5.74
C ILE A 26 16.39 8.18 -6.72
N LYS A 27 16.09 8.16 -8.03
CA LYS A 27 16.98 8.69 -9.05
C LYS A 27 17.23 10.19 -8.87
N GLU A 28 16.18 10.97 -8.55
CA GLU A 28 16.29 12.40 -8.28
C GLU A 28 17.19 12.69 -7.07
N ARG A 29 17.08 11.90 -6.00
CA ARG A 29 17.83 12.11 -4.76
C ARG A 29 19.28 11.63 -4.83
N LEU A 30 19.55 10.54 -5.54
CA LEU A 30 20.86 9.89 -5.54
C LEU A 30 21.62 10.05 -6.86
N GLY A 31 20.96 10.44 -7.95
CA GLY A 31 21.55 10.66 -9.26
C GLY A 31 21.95 9.38 -10.00
N GLY A 32 22.61 9.56 -11.15
CA GLY A 32 23.18 8.47 -11.95
C GLY A 32 22.18 7.40 -12.35
N LEU A 33 22.52 6.14 -12.08
CA LEU A 33 21.72 4.95 -12.39
C LEU A 33 21.06 4.35 -11.13
N HIS A 34 20.90 5.13 -10.06
CA HIS A 34 20.24 4.66 -8.85
C HIS A 34 18.74 4.40 -9.09
N SER A 35 18.27 3.25 -8.63
CA SER A 35 16.87 2.81 -8.62
C SER A 35 16.49 2.26 -7.26
N ALA A 36 15.19 2.12 -6.99
CA ALA A 36 14.70 1.64 -5.71
C ALA A 36 14.87 0.12 -5.54
N ARG A 37 15.11 -0.33 -4.31
CA ARG A 37 15.02 -1.76 -3.95
C ARG A 37 13.58 -2.08 -3.60
N ILE A 38 12.92 -2.91 -4.40
CA ILE A 38 11.49 -3.21 -4.29
C ILE A 38 11.27 -4.72 -4.33
N VAL A 39 10.45 -5.22 -3.40
CA VAL A 39 9.80 -6.53 -3.50
C VAL A 39 8.32 -6.27 -3.71
N MET A 40 7.70 -6.82 -4.75
CA MET A 40 6.31 -6.56 -5.07
C MET A 40 5.53 -7.86 -5.16
N TYR A 41 4.40 -7.92 -4.46
CA TYR A 41 3.38 -8.93 -4.64
C TYR A 41 2.15 -8.27 -5.27
N SER A 42 1.81 -8.65 -6.51
CA SER A 42 0.62 -8.18 -7.20
C SER A 42 -0.46 -9.24 -7.11
N VAL A 43 -1.56 -8.91 -6.43
CA VAL A 43 -2.70 -9.83 -6.28
C VAL A 43 -3.50 -9.95 -7.58
N GLU A 44 -4.34 -10.97 -7.67
CA GLU A 44 -5.39 -11.06 -8.70
C GLU A 44 -6.58 -10.20 -8.23
N PHE A 45 -6.95 -9.18 -9.00
CA PHE A 45 -7.89 -8.16 -8.51
C PHE A 45 -9.34 -8.64 -8.50
N ALA A 46 -9.73 -9.53 -9.41
CA ALA A 46 -11.10 -10.01 -9.47
C ALA A 46 -11.47 -10.81 -8.21
N GLU A 47 -10.53 -11.56 -7.63
CA GLU A 47 -10.70 -12.22 -6.34
C GLU A 47 -10.96 -11.21 -5.22
N ILE A 48 -10.12 -10.16 -5.13
CA ILE A 48 -10.27 -9.11 -4.11
C ILE A 48 -11.62 -8.39 -4.24
N GLU A 49 -12.01 -8.00 -5.46
CA GLU A 49 -13.27 -7.31 -5.72
C GLU A 49 -14.48 -8.17 -5.35
N ARG A 50 -14.46 -9.46 -5.70
CA ARG A 50 -15.52 -10.41 -5.35
C ARG A 50 -15.69 -10.52 -3.84
N LEU A 51 -14.58 -10.64 -3.10
CA LEU A 51 -14.59 -10.74 -1.64
C LEU A 51 -15.07 -9.44 -0.98
N GLN A 52 -14.64 -8.28 -1.50
CA GLN A 52 -15.10 -6.97 -1.02
C GLN A 52 -16.62 -6.83 -1.15
N ARG A 53 -17.18 -7.19 -2.33
CA ARG A 53 -18.62 -7.08 -2.58
C ARG A 53 -19.47 -8.04 -1.77
N SER A 54 -18.92 -9.21 -1.45
CA SER A 54 -19.58 -10.20 -0.59
C SER A 54 -19.37 -9.93 0.91
N GLY A 55 -18.60 -8.90 1.27
CA GLY A 55 -18.33 -8.54 2.66
C GLY A 55 -17.45 -9.55 3.39
N GLN A 56 -16.69 -10.38 2.66
CA GLN A 56 -15.81 -11.42 3.19
C GLN A 56 -14.49 -10.82 3.71
N TRP A 57 -14.57 -9.91 4.68
CA TRP A 57 -13.43 -9.14 5.20
C TRP A 57 -12.38 -9.99 5.93
N ASN A 58 -12.79 -11.09 6.56
CA ASN A 58 -11.84 -12.02 7.19
C ASN A 58 -10.95 -12.70 6.13
N GLU A 59 -11.55 -13.21 5.05
CA GLU A 59 -10.81 -13.82 3.93
C GLU A 59 -9.90 -12.80 3.24
N LEU A 60 -10.36 -11.56 3.08
CA LEU A 60 -9.51 -10.46 2.60
C LEU A 60 -8.34 -10.17 3.54
N THR A 61 -8.57 -10.23 4.85
CA THR A 61 -7.51 -10.01 5.85
C THR A 61 -6.45 -11.09 5.75
N ASP A 62 -6.86 -12.36 5.60
CA ASP A 62 -5.96 -13.49 5.41
C ASP A 62 -5.12 -13.34 4.13
N LEU A 63 -5.75 -13.00 3.00
CA LEU A 63 -5.07 -12.78 1.72
C LEU A 63 -4.06 -11.63 1.79
N MET A 64 -4.46 -10.50 2.38
CA MET A 64 -3.57 -9.34 2.52
C MET A 64 -2.42 -9.60 3.50
N THR A 65 -2.68 -10.39 4.54
CA THR A 65 -1.65 -10.82 5.50
C THR A 65 -0.64 -11.74 4.85
N ASP A 66 -1.08 -12.74 4.09
CA ASP A 66 -0.16 -13.61 3.32
C ASP A 66 0.66 -12.80 2.32
N ALA A 67 0.04 -11.85 1.60
CA ALA A 67 0.76 -10.96 0.69
C ALA A 67 1.85 -10.14 1.42
N ALA A 68 1.55 -9.60 2.61
CA ALA A 68 2.49 -8.86 3.43
C ALA A 68 3.66 -9.74 3.92
N GLN A 69 3.36 -10.96 4.38
CA GLN A 69 4.37 -11.92 4.78
C GLN A 69 5.23 -12.40 3.60
N ARG A 70 4.68 -12.50 2.39
CA ARG A 70 5.46 -12.83 1.19
C ARG A 70 6.48 -11.75 0.86
N VAL A 71 6.09 -10.47 0.90
CA VAL A 71 7.05 -9.38 0.63
C VAL A 71 8.08 -9.26 1.75
N GLU A 72 7.69 -9.50 3.02
CA GLU A 72 8.60 -9.59 4.16
C GLU A 72 9.63 -10.71 3.97
N ARG A 73 9.19 -11.94 3.67
CA ARG A 73 10.08 -13.08 3.35
C ARG A 73 10.94 -12.82 2.12
N GLY A 74 10.48 -11.98 1.19
CA GLY A 74 11.25 -11.52 0.04
C GLY A 74 12.35 -10.51 0.37
N GLY A 75 12.47 -10.07 1.63
CA GLY A 75 13.50 -9.15 2.10
C GLY A 75 13.08 -7.69 2.14
N ALA A 76 11.78 -7.41 2.23
CA ALA A 76 11.29 -6.06 2.50
C ALA A 76 11.64 -5.64 3.94
N ASP A 77 12.04 -4.38 4.11
CA ASP A 77 12.29 -3.76 5.43
C ASP A 77 11.04 -3.06 5.99
N PHE A 78 10.03 -2.83 5.15
CA PHE A 78 8.73 -2.23 5.48
C PHE A 78 7.72 -2.47 4.33
N VAL A 79 6.42 -2.37 4.61
CA VAL A 79 5.35 -2.67 3.64
C VAL A 79 4.47 -1.45 3.35
N LEU A 80 4.00 -1.37 2.11
CA LEU A 80 2.98 -0.43 1.65
C LEU A 80 1.88 -1.19 0.89
N ILE A 81 0.62 -0.92 1.23
CA ILE A 81 -0.54 -1.41 0.48
C ILE A 81 -0.89 -0.36 -0.59
N CYS A 82 -0.80 -0.72 -1.87
CA CYS A 82 -0.98 0.21 -2.99
C CYS A 82 -2.46 0.45 -3.35
N THR A 83 -3.34 0.58 -2.35
CA THR A 83 -4.77 0.90 -2.54
C THR A 83 -5.37 1.52 -1.30
N ASN A 84 -6.37 2.40 -1.45
CA ASN A 84 -7.04 3.05 -0.33
C ASN A 84 -7.90 2.06 0.47
N THR A 85 -8.78 1.32 -0.21
CA THR A 85 -9.82 0.52 0.44
C THR A 85 -9.25 -0.58 1.34
N MET A 86 -8.18 -1.26 0.92
CA MET A 86 -7.60 -2.35 1.73
C MET A 86 -6.88 -1.87 3.00
N HIS A 87 -6.77 -0.56 3.24
CA HIS A 87 -6.34 -0.08 4.55
C HIS A 87 -7.37 -0.34 5.65
N LEU A 88 -8.62 -0.71 5.32
CA LEU A 88 -9.60 -1.20 6.30
C LEU A 88 -9.09 -2.41 7.11
N VAL A 89 -8.21 -3.24 6.52
CA VAL A 89 -7.61 -4.40 7.19
C VAL A 89 -6.14 -4.18 7.59
N ALA A 90 -5.59 -2.97 7.36
CA ALA A 90 -4.16 -2.70 7.57
C ALA A 90 -3.70 -2.96 9.02
N GLY A 91 -4.56 -2.66 10.00
CA GLY A 91 -4.22 -2.89 11.41
C GLY A 91 -4.08 -4.38 11.76
N GLU A 92 -4.89 -5.25 11.15
CA GLU A 92 -4.75 -6.70 11.33
C GLU A 92 -3.54 -7.24 10.56
N VAL A 93 -3.30 -6.75 9.33
CA VAL A 93 -2.10 -7.10 8.57
C VAL A 93 -0.82 -6.74 9.33
N GLU A 94 -0.75 -5.53 9.89
CA GLU A 94 0.40 -5.03 10.64
C GLU A 94 0.72 -5.89 11.88
N LYS A 95 -0.30 -6.41 12.57
CA LYS A 95 -0.11 -7.31 13.72
C LYS A 95 0.51 -8.67 13.34
N ASN A 96 0.44 -9.06 12.08
CA ASN A 96 0.82 -10.38 11.59
C ASN A 96 2.12 -10.39 10.75
N ILE A 97 2.87 -9.28 10.76
CA ILE A 97 4.20 -9.13 10.18
C ILE A 97 5.16 -8.51 11.20
N ASN A 98 6.48 -8.67 11.00
CA ASN A 98 7.51 -8.13 11.89
C ASN A 98 8.18 -6.85 11.37
N ILE A 99 7.78 -6.39 10.19
CA ILE A 99 8.25 -5.16 9.57
C ILE A 99 7.13 -4.10 9.57
N PRO A 100 7.47 -2.80 9.68
CA PRO A 100 6.47 -1.75 9.78
C PRO A 100 5.62 -1.61 8.52
N LEU A 101 4.32 -1.31 8.70
CA LEU A 101 3.40 -0.99 7.62
C LEU A 101 3.21 0.53 7.52
N LEU A 102 3.44 1.09 6.33
CA LEU A 102 3.19 2.51 6.06
C LEU A 102 1.75 2.74 5.66
N HIS A 103 0.96 3.29 6.58
CA HIS A 103 -0.46 3.59 6.34
C HIS A 103 -0.65 4.83 5.46
N ILE A 104 -1.40 4.69 4.36
CA ILE A 104 -1.58 5.78 3.36
C ILE A 104 -2.21 7.05 3.95
N ALA A 105 -3.23 6.89 4.81
CA ALA A 105 -3.89 8.02 5.45
C ALA A 105 -2.94 8.84 6.36
N ASN A 106 -1.97 8.19 7.02
CA ASN A 106 -1.00 8.90 7.84
C ASN A 106 -0.10 9.79 6.97
N ALA A 107 0.35 9.27 5.81
CA ALA A 107 1.15 10.04 4.86
C ALA A 107 0.37 11.26 4.31
N THR A 108 -0.91 11.08 3.97
CA THR A 108 -1.77 12.20 3.53
C THR A 108 -2.01 13.21 4.65
N ALA A 109 -2.26 12.76 5.88
CA ALA A 109 -2.53 13.62 7.02
C ALA A 109 -1.35 14.53 7.37
N VAL A 110 -0.10 14.04 7.21
CA VAL A 110 1.10 14.87 7.40
C VAL A 110 1.07 16.07 6.46
N VAL A 111 0.86 15.84 5.16
CA VAL A 111 0.84 16.92 4.15
C VAL A 111 -0.32 17.89 4.37
N ILE A 112 -1.51 17.38 4.73
CA ILE A 112 -2.69 18.22 5.05
C ILE A 112 -2.36 19.16 6.23
N LYS A 113 -1.75 18.64 7.29
CA LYS A 113 -1.37 19.42 8.48
C LYS A 113 -0.28 20.44 8.17
N GLU A 114 0.75 20.06 7.42
CA GLU A 114 1.84 20.96 6.99
C GLU A 114 1.32 22.14 6.16
N ARG A 115 0.25 21.93 5.39
CA ARG A 115 -0.42 22.98 4.61
C ARG A 115 -1.44 23.79 5.40
N GLY A 116 -1.63 23.52 6.70
CA GLY A 116 -2.60 24.21 7.54
C GLY A 116 -4.06 23.96 7.13
N ILE A 117 -4.34 22.87 6.41
CA ILE A 117 -5.70 22.55 5.94
C ILE A 117 -6.44 21.87 7.09
N ALA A 118 -7.41 22.57 7.68
CA ALA A 118 -8.20 22.06 8.81
C ALA A 118 -9.38 21.17 8.40
N ARG A 119 -9.87 21.30 7.15
CA ARG A 119 -11.01 20.54 6.61
C ARG A 119 -10.79 20.25 5.12
N ALA A 120 -10.99 18.99 4.72
CA ALA A 120 -10.87 18.55 3.33
C ALA A 120 -12.04 17.64 2.96
N GLY A 121 -12.45 17.66 1.69
CA GLY A 121 -13.34 16.65 1.13
C GLY A 121 -12.58 15.36 0.79
N LEU A 122 -13.22 14.21 1.00
CA LEU A 122 -12.69 12.90 0.65
C LEU A 122 -13.51 12.33 -0.51
N LEU A 123 -12.82 11.98 -1.61
CA LEU A 123 -13.41 11.26 -2.73
C LEU A 123 -12.74 9.89 -2.83
N GLY A 124 -13.53 8.84 -3.01
CA GLY A 124 -13.03 7.48 -3.10
C GLY A 124 -14.15 6.49 -3.40
N THR A 125 -13.86 5.20 -3.23
CA THR A 125 -14.91 4.17 -3.25
C THR A 125 -15.89 4.38 -2.08
N LYS A 126 -17.08 3.79 -2.15
CA LYS A 126 -18.04 3.86 -1.04
C LYS A 126 -17.39 3.46 0.29
N PHE A 127 -16.67 2.33 0.32
CA PHE A 127 -15.94 1.84 1.49
C PHE A 127 -14.87 2.79 2.03
N THR A 128 -14.33 3.68 1.20
CA THR A 128 -13.33 4.67 1.63
C THR A 128 -13.99 5.87 2.29
N MET A 129 -15.22 6.19 1.89
CA MET A 129 -15.95 7.39 2.34
C MET A 129 -16.92 7.10 3.50
N GLU A 130 -17.50 5.89 3.55
CA GLU A 130 -18.54 5.44 4.47
C GLU A 130 -18.25 4.02 4.97
#